data_AF-A0A8T1B8G6-F1
#
_entry.id   AF-A0A8T1B8G6-F1
#
_cell.length_a   1.000
_cell.length_b   1.000
_cell.length_c   1.000
_cell.angle_alpha   90.00
_cell.angle_beta   90.00
_cell.angle_gamma   90.00
#
_symmetry.space_group_name_H-M   'P 1'
#
loop_
_entity.id
_entity.type
_entity.pdbx_description
1 polymer ?
#
loop_
_entity_poly.entity_id
_entity_poly.type
_entity_poly.pdbx_seq_one_letter_code
_entity_poly.pdbx_strand_id
1 'polypeptide(L)'
;MVLGTDFIISAVSGWFCVMYSHVNAGSFEGLDISGHEWREYRLSKRHVALETHILWIRRTEKVIPLVTNFRRGRPQRIKLTNISGRTVYVTAHDNIAVLVPSGDLPSGGGHVRLDFKKYQDWQVVAYEGCRDRKLFQRECELYEQWSAQPPPVK
;
A
#
# COMPACT_ATOMS: atom_id res chain seq x y z
N MET A 1 -21.70 37.30 -9.04
CA MET A 1 -21.84 36.55 -10.31
C MET A 1 -20.68 37.00 -11.19
N VAL A 2 -19.89 36.06 -11.72
CA VAL A 2 -18.83 36.22 -12.75
C VAL A 2 -17.53 36.89 -12.25
N LEU A 3 -16.48 36.10 -11.91
CA LEU A 3 -15.27 35.73 -12.70
C LEU A 3 -14.36 36.93 -13.04
N GLY A 4 -13.04 36.92 -12.92
CA GLY A 4 -12.06 35.86 -12.69
C GLY A 4 -10.67 36.47 -12.48
N THR A 5 -9.82 35.80 -11.69
CA THR A 5 -8.49 35.29 -12.06
C THR A 5 -7.55 36.27 -12.76
N ASP A 6 -6.73 36.95 -11.97
CA ASP A 6 -5.45 37.49 -12.41
C ASP A 6 -4.33 36.53 -11.95
N PHE A 7 -3.82 35.73 -12.87
CA PHE A 7 -2.52 35.08 -12.74
C PHE A 7 -1.66 35.53 -13.93
N ILE A 8 -0.70 36.41 -13.66
CA ILE A 8 0.40 36.71 -14.59
C ILE A 8 1.63 35.95 -14.09
N ILE A 9 2.12 34.99 -14.89
CA ILE A 9 3.53 34.62 -14.93
C ILE A 9 3.96 34.52 -16.39
N SER A 10 4.96 35.34 -16.71
CA SER A 10 5.61 35.54 -18.01
C SER A 10 6.30 34.27 -18.53
N ALA A 11 6.26 34.10 -19.85
CA ALA A 11 6.89 33.00 -20.57
C ALA A 11 8.36 33.34 -20.91
N VAL A 12 9.32 32.57 -20.37
CA VAL A 12 10.65 32.36 -20.98
C VAL A 12 11.13 30.95 -20.63
N SER A 13 11.37 30.11 -21.64
CA SER A 13 12.03 28.79 -21.62
C SER A 13 11.41 27.67 -20.75
N GLY A 14 10.95 26.58 -21.38
CA GLY A 14 10.72 25.30 -20.68
C GLY A 14 9.39 24.57 -20.93
N TRP A 15 8.76 24.73 -22.10
CA TRP A 15 7.42 24.18 -22.39
C TRP A 15 7.34 22.64 -22.61
N PHE A 16 8.24 21.85 -22.04
CA PHE A 16 8.12 20.38 -22.01
C PHE A 16 8.62 19.73 -20.71
N CYS A 17 8.72 20.47 -19.59
CA CYS A 17 9.17 19.91 -18.30
C CYS A 17 8.12 20.03 -17.19
N VAL A 18 6.88 19.65 -17.47
CA VAL A 18 5.88 19.42 -16.45
C VAL A 18 5.10 18.18 -16.90
N MET A 19 5.47 16.97 -16.42
CA MET A 19 4.59 15.75 -16.38
C MET A 19 5.29 14.41 -16.01
N TYR A 20 6.58 14.37 -15.61
CA TYR A 20 7.25 13.11 -15.22
C TYR A 20 7.85 13.14 -13.81
N SER A 21 7.12 13.68 -12.83
CA SER A 21 7.59 13.65 -11.44
C SER A 21 7.11 12.40 -10.71
N HIS A 22 7.93 11.92 -9.76
CA HIS A 22 7.51 10.94 -8.76
C HIS A 22 6.42 11.55 -7.88
N VAL A 23 5.33 10.81 -7.67
CA VAL A 23 4.17 11.28 -6.93
C VAL A 23 4.03 10.48 -5.64
N ASN A 24 4.08 11.13 -4.49
CA ASN A 24 3.75 10.49 -3.22
C ASN A 24 2.28 10.04 -3.25
N ALA A 25 2.05 8.76 -3.03
CA ALA A 25 0.76 8.11 -3.05
C ALA A 25 0.30 7.69 -1.64
N GLY A 26 1.05 8.06 -0.59
CA GLY A 26 0.71 7.84 0.81
C GLY A 26 -0.51 8.64 1.29
N SER A 27 -0.95 8.35 2.51
CA SER A 27 -2.00 9.13 3.17
C SER A 27 -1.54 10.57 3.34
N PHE A 28 -2.45 11.52 3.07
CA PHE A 28 -2.20 12.94 3.32
C PHE A 28 -2.34 13.29 4.80
N GLU A 29 -3.09 12.48 5.55
CA GLU A 29 -3.29 12.61 6.97
C GLU A 29 -2.52 11.53 7.72
N GLY A 30 -2.02 11.86 8.91
CA GLY A 30 -1.40 10.88 9.78
C GLY A 30 -2.43 9.86 10.28
N LEU A 31 -2.09 8.58 10.18
CA LEU A 31 -2.97 7.47 10.48
C LEU A 31 -2.49 6.78 11.75
N ASP A 32 -3.37 6.68 12.74
CA ASP A 32 -3.11 5.91 13.94
C ASP A 32 -3.61 4.47 13.80
N ILE A 33 -2.71 3.50 14.02
CA ILE A 33 -2.98 2.08 13.87
C ILE A 33 -2.62 1.37 15.17
N SER A 34 -3.63 0.89 15.88
CA SER A 34 -3.45 0.08 17.09
C SER A 34 -2.62 -1.18 16.81
N GLY A 35 -2.05 -1.78 17.87
CA GLY A 35 -1.25 -2.99 17.73
C GLY A 35 -2.06 -4.15 17.16
N HIS A 36 -1.47 -4.92 16.24
CA HIS A 36 -2.13 -6.03 15.51
C HIS A 36 -3.38 -5.66 14.71
N GLU A 37 -3.68 -4.36 14.58
CA GLU A 37 -4.83 -3.85 13.84
C GLU A 37 -4.41 -3.33 12.47
N TRP A 38 -5.42 -2.98 11.68
CA TRP A 38 -5.21 -2.41 10.35
C TRP A 38 -6.07 -1.16 10.12
N ARG A 39 -5.58 -0.32 9.22
CA ARG A 39 -6.32 0.83 8.71
C ARG A 39 -6.15 0.92 7.20
N GLU A 40 -7.14 1.47 6.53
CA GLU A 40 -7.11 1.64 5.07
C GLU A 40 -7.21 3.12 4.72
N TYR A 41 -6.41 3.55 3.76
CA TYR A 41 -6.57 4.86 3.15
C TYR A 41 -6.73 4.73 1.64
N ARG A 42 -7.35 5.76 1.05
CA ARG A 42 -7.56 5.84 -0.39
C ARG A 42 -6.33 6.45 -1.04
N LEU A 43 -5.86 5.83 -2.12
CA LEU A 43 -4.86 6.44 -2.98
C LEU A 43 -5.41 7.74 -3.56
N SER A 44 -4.64 8.83 -3.46
CA SER A 44 -5.08 10.10 -4.01
C SER A 44 -5.31 9.98 -5.52
N LYS A 45 -6.46 10.48 -5.98
CA LYS A 45 -6.87 10.39 -7.38
C LYS A 45 -6.12 11.43 -8.24
N ARG A 46 -4.82 11.30 -8.41
CA ARG A 46 -4.15 11.95 -9.54
C ARG A 46 -4.37 11.07 -10.76
N HIS A 47 -5.54 11.22 -11.39
CA HIS A 47 -6.03 10.33 -12.46
C HIS A 47 -5.00 10.11 -13.58
N VAL A 48 -4.26 11.16 -13.93
CA VAL A 48 -3.20 11.14 -14.95
C VAL A 48 -2.01 10.25 -14.55
N ALA A 49 -1.63 10.26 -13.26
CA ALA A 49 -0.48 9.48 -12.79
C ALA A 49 -0.76 7.96 -12.84
N LEU A 50 -2.00 7.50 -12.67
CA LEU A 50 -2.28 6.05 -12.71
C LEU A 50 -2.25 5.45 -14.12
N GLU A 51 -2.14 6.26 -15.17
CA GLU A 51 -2.06 5.79 -16.56
C GLU A 51 -0.62 5.62 -17.03
N THR A 52 0.28 6.47 -16.55
CA THR A 52 1.69 6.50 -16.96
C THR A 52 2.66 6.07 -15.86
N HIS A 53 2.21 5.98 -14.60
CA HIS A 53 3.02 5.59 -13.45
C HIS A 53 2.67 4.20 -12.91
N ILE A 54 3.70 3.51 -12.44
CA ILE A 54 3.63 2.24 -11.74
C ILE A 54 3.62 2.51 -10.24
N LEU A 55 2.80 1.77 -9.48
CA LEU A 55 2.77 1.84 -8.03
C LEU A 55 3.91 1.03 -7.41
N TRP A 56 4.70 1.71 -6.58
CA TRP A 56 5.77 1.12 -5.79
C TRP A 56 5.45 1.25 -4.31
N ILE A 57 5.68 0.17 -3.56
CA ILE A 57 5.28 0.04 -2.17
C ILE A 57 6.48 -0.19 -1.26
N ARG A 58 6.50 0.45 -0.11
CA ARG A 58 7.55 0.34 0.91
C ARG A 58 6.95 -0.15 2.23
N ARG A 59 7.48 -1.25 2.78
CA ARG A 59 7.18 -1.61 4.17
C ARG A 59 8.01 -0.80 5.14
N THR A 60 7.51 -0.63 6.35
CA THR A 60 8.32 -0.20 7.49
C THR A 60 8.64 -1.41 8.37
N GLU A 61 9.35 -1.18 9.47
CA GLU A 61 9.63 -2.22 10.46
C GLU A 61 8.36 -2.75 11.13
N LYS A 62 7.35 -1.89 11.32
CA LYS A 62 6.15 -2.21 12.12
C LYS A 62 4.87 -2.28 11.30
N VAL A 63 4.89 -1.76 10.07
CA VAL A 63 3.70 -1.67 9.21
C VAL A 63 3.98 -2.30 7.86
N ILE A 64 3.09 -3.22 7.48
CA ILE A 64 3.11 -3.84 6.17
C ILE A 64 1.92 -3.35 5.34
N PRO A 65 2.19 -2.69 4.20
CA PRO A 65 1.15 -2.29 3.27
C PRO A 65 0.67 -3.46 2.40
N LEU A 66 -0.64 -3.54 2.25
CA LEU A 66 -1.36 -4.40 1.31
C LEU A 66 -2.18 -3.50 0.39
N VAL A 67 -1.92 -3.59 -0.91
CA VAL A 67 -2.74 -2.90 -1.90
C VAL A 67 -4.06 -3.64 -2.05
N THR A 68 -5.15 -2.95 -1.72
CA THR A 68 -6.51 -3.47 -1.75
C THR A 68 -7.29 -2.81 -2.89
N ASN A 69 -8.21 -3.58 -3.49
CA ASN A 69 -9.18 -3.08 -4.45
C ASN A 69 -8.57 -2.51 -5.74
N PHE A 70 -8.39 -3.40 -6.72
CA PHE A 70 -8.06 -3.01 -8.08
C PHE A 70 -9.35 -2.80 -8.87
N ARG A 71 -9.57 -1.59 -9.40
CA ARG A 71 -10.63 -1.37 -10.40
C ARG A 71 -9.99 -1.24 -11.76
N ARG A 72 -10.36 -2.13 -12.69
CA ARG A 72 -9.78 -2.18 -14.06
C ARG A 72 -8.24 -2.27 -14.04
N GLY A 73 -7.69 -3.07 -13.12
CA GLY A 73 -6.25 -3.22 -12.94
C GLY A 73 -5.54 -2.05 -12.23
N ARG A 74 -6.26 -1.00 -11.82
CA ARG A 74 -5.68 0.16 -11.12
C ARG A 74 -5.87 0.04 -9.61
N PRO A 75 -4.79 0.18 -8.80
CA PRO A 75 -4.89 0.16 -7.35
C PRO A 75 -5.68 1.38 -6.86
N GLN A 76 -6.60 1.19 -5.91
CA GLN A 76 -7.40 2.30 -5.37
C GLN A 76 -7.19 2.57 -3.90
N ARG A 77 -6.82 1.54 -3.13
CA ARG A 77 -6.73 1.61 -1.69
C ARG A 77 -5.49 0.87 -1.21
N ILE A 78 -5.00 1.29 -0.06
CA ILE A 78 -3.89 0.63 0.62
C ILE A 78 -4.33 0.39 2.06
N LYS A 79 -4.34 -0.88 2.43
CA LYS A 79 -4.49 -1.36 3.80
C LYS A 79 -3.11 -1.42 4.46
N LEU A 80 -2.95 -0.70 5.55
CA LEU A 80 -1.76 -0.73 6.40
C LEU A 80 -2.03 -1.66 7.58
N THR A 81 -1.14 -2.63 7.74
CA THR A 81 -1.27 -3.69 8.74
C THR A 81 -0.17 -3.52 9.77
N ASN A 82 -0.52 -3.25 11.02
CA ASN A 82 0.44 -3.12 12.10
C ASN A 82 0.77 -4.51 12.66
N ILE A 83 2.02 -4.95 12.49
CA ILE A 83 2.48 -6.26 12.98
C ILE A 83 3.04 -6.19 14.39
N SER A 84 3.15 -5.00 14.97
CA SER A 84 3.64 -4.79 16.33
C SER A 84 2.49 -4.78 17.34
N GLY A 85 2.78 -5.10 18.59
CA GLY A 85 1.82 -5.01 19.69
C GLY A 85 1.60 -3.59 20.23
N ARG A 86 2.18 -2.57 19.60
CA ARG A 86 2.06 -1.17 20.03
C ARG A 86 1.35 -0.36 18.95
N THR A 87 0.69 0.70 19.37
CA THR A 87 0.14 1.70 18.48
C THR A 87 1.23 2.36 17.64
N VAL A 88 1.03 2.45 16.33
CA VAL A 88 1.97 3.05 15.37
C VAL A 88 1.28 4.18 14.63
N TYR A 89 1.96 5.33 14.61
CA TYR A 89 1.55 6.50 13.85
C TYR A 89 2.26 6.51 12.50
N VAL A 90 1.49 6.52 11.41
CA VAL A 90 2.01 6.58 10.02
C VAL A 90 1.70 7.93 9.42
N THR A 91 2.72 8.61 8.91
CA THR A 91 2.64 9.95 8.32
C THR A 91 2.84 9.90 6.80
N ALA A 92 2.55 11.03 6.13
CA ALA A 92 2.88 11.20 4.71
C ALA A 92 4.39 11.07 4.41
N HIS A 93 5.25 11.38 5.39
CA HIS A 93 6.71 11.31 5.27
C HIS A 93 7.24 9.87 5.27
N ASP A 94 6.45 8.92 5.75
CA ASP A 94 6.83 7.50 5.73
C ASP A 94 6.86 6.93 4.31
N ASN A 95 6.42 7.67 3.28
CA ASN A 95 6.56 7.32 1.87
C ASN A 95 6.22 5.84 1.61
N ILE A 96 5.08 5.38 2.15
CA ILE A 96 4.65 3.98 2.06
C ILE A 96 4.35 3.58 0.62
N ALA A 97 3.87 4.54 -0.17
CA ALA A 97 3.48 4.33 -1.54
C ALA A 97 3.93 5.51 -2.40
N VAL A 98 4.51 5.21 -3.55
CA VAL A 98 4.94 6.19 -4.54
C VAL A 98 4.54 5.72 -5.94
N LEU A 99 3.99 6.63 -6.73
CA LEU A 99 3.74 6.44 -8.14
C LEU A 99 4.95 6.97 -8.91
N VAL A 100 5.58 6.09 -9.68
CA VAL A 100 6.82 6.36 -10.43
C VAL A 100 6.54 6.16 -11.92
N PRO A 101 6.96 7.07 -12.81
CA PRO A 101 6.78 6.90 -14.25
C PRO A 101 7.26 5.53 -14.73
N SER A 102 6.53 4.95 -15.68
CA SER A 102 6.94 3.67 -16.26
C SER A 102 8.33 3.78 -16.89
N GLY A 103 9.25 2.92 -16.48
CA GLY A 103 10.66 2.95 -16.92
C GLY A 103 11.62 3.52 -15.88
N ASP A 104 11.11 4.24 -14.87
CA ASP A 104 11.93 4.85 -13.83
C ASP A 104 11.95 4.01 -12.54
N LEU A 105 12.92 4.32 -11.68
CA LEU A 105 13.06 3.74 -10.34
C LEU A 105 12.71 4.76 -9.26
N PRO A 106 12.08 4.34 -8.14
CA PRO A 106 11.79 5.23 -7.03
C PRO A 106 13.09 5.80 -6.45
N SER A 107 13.08 7.10 -6.13
CA SER A 107 14.25 7.81 -5.59
C SER A 107 14.69 7.31 -4.20
N GLY A 108 13.83 6.57 -3.49
CA GLY A 108 14.09 6.05 -2.15
C GLY A 108 14.26 4.54 -2.13
N GLY A 109 15.18 4.04 -1.29
CA GLY A 109 15.40 2.61 -1.08
C GLY A 109 14.22 1.90 -0.42
N GLY A 110 14.11 0.59 -0.66
CA GLY A 110 13.14 -0.28 0.02
C GLY A 110 11.75 -0.34 -0.62
N HIS A 111 11.54 0.33 -1.75
CA HIS A 111 10.32 0.21 -2.53
C HIS A 111 10.34 -1.04 -3.42
N VAL A 112 9.20 -1.70 -3.55
CA VAL A 112 9.03 -2.94 -4.29
C VAL A 112 7.72 -2.85 -5.07
N ARG A 113 7.73 -3.28 -6.34
CA ARG A 113 6.50 -3.46 -7.13
C ARG A 113 5.69 -4.66 -6.65
N LEU A 114 4.39 -4.62 -6.91
CA LEU A 114 3.42 -5.62 -6.47
C LEU A 114 3.63 -7.00 -7.10
N ASP A 115 4.23 -7.06 -8.28
CA ASP A 115 4.54 -8.27 -9.04
C ASP A 115 5.82 -8.97 -8.60
N PHE A 116 6.63 -8.36 -7.74
CA PHE A 116 7.83 -9.02 -7.22
C PHE A 116 7.52 -9.98 -6.08
N LYS A 117 8.22 -11.11 -6.05
CA LYS A 117 8.15 -12.11 -4.96
C LYS A 117 8.34 -11.49 -3.57
N LYS A 118 9.24 -10.51 -3.45
CA LYS A 118 9.50 -9.81 -2.18
C LYS A 118 8.25 -9.15 -1.59
N TYR A 119 7.33 -8.66 -2.43
CA TYR A 119 6.06 -8.13 -1.95
C TYR A 119 5.15 -9.25 -1.41
N GLN A 120 5.12 -10.41 -2.07
CA GLN A 120 4.39 -11.59 -1.60
C GLN A 120 4.92 -12.08 -0.25
N ASP A 121 6.25 -12.14 -0.08
CA ASP A 121 6.88 -12.51 1.19
C ASP A 121 6.46 -11.56 2.32
N TRP A 122 6.29 -10.26 2.04
CA TRP A 122 5.77 -9.32 3.03
C TRP A 122 4.32 -9.60 3.41
N GLN A 123 3.49 -10.06 2.47
CA GLN A 123 2.11 -10.42 2.78
C GLN A 123 2.02 -11.62 3.71
N VAL A 124 2.97 -12.57 3.61
CA VAL A 124 3.07 -13.69 4.57
C VAL A 124 3.33 -13.16 5.98
N VAL A 125 4.28 -12.22 6.14
CA VAL A 125 4.57 -11.61 7.44
C VAL A 125 3.38 -10.81 7.98
N ALA A 126 2.65 -10.10 7.12
CA ALA A 126 1.45 -9.36 7.53
C ALA A 126 0.36 -10.31 8.04
N TYR A 127 0.19 -11.45 7.36
CA TYR A 127 -0.74 -12.49 7.78
C TYR A 127 -0.35 -13.07 9.15
N GLU A 128 0.92 -13.43 9.35
CA GLU A 128 1.41 -13.92 10.64
C GLU A 128 1.23 -12.88 11.76
N GLY A 129 1.58 -11.62 11.48
CA GLY A 129 1.55 -10.54 12.47
C GLY A 129 0.15 -10.09 12.90
N CYS A 130 -0.88 -10.30 12.07
CA CYS A 130 -2.27 -9.96 12.42
C CYS A 130 -3.14 -11.15 12.81
N ARG A 131 -2.61 -12.37 12.73
CA ARG A 131 -3.38 -13.55 13.10
C ARG A 131 -3.57 -13.60 14.60
N ASP A 132 -4.83 -13.72 15.05
CA ASP A 132 -5.11 -14.01 16.45
C ASP A 132 -4.51 -15.38 16.80
N ARG A 133 -3.51 -15.36 17.68
CA ARG A 133 -2.75 -16.54 18.08
C ARG A 133 -3.65 -17.62 18.70
N LYS A 134 -4.70 -17.24 19.42
CA LYS A 134 -5.64 -18.20 20.05
C LYS A 134 -6.56 -18.82 19.00
N LEU A 135 -7.07 -18.01 18.08
CA LEU A 135 -7.89 -18.51 16.97
C LEU A 135 -7.08 -19.47 16.10
N PHE A 136 -5.84 -19.13 15.78
CA PHE A 136 -4.98 -19.99 14.98
C PHE A 136 -4.71 -21.33 15.65
N GLN A 137 -4.40 -21.32 16.95
CA GLN A 137 -4.15 -22.55 17.68
C GLN A 137 -5.37 -23.49 17.63
N ARG A 138 -6.58 -22.93 17.77
CA ARG A 138 -7.82 -23.69 17.63
C ARG A 138 -8.03 -24.21 16.20
N GLU A 139 -7.71 -23.43 15.17
CA GLU A 139 -7.75 -23.90 13.78
C GLU A 139 -6.77 -25.05 13.54
N CYS A 140 -5.54 -24.99 14.07
CA CYS A 140 -4.56 -26.07 13.98
C CYS A 140 -5.08 -27.36 14.62
N GLU A 141 -5.62 -27.27 15.84
CA GLU A 141 -6.22 -28.42 16.54
C GLU A 141 -7.35 -29.07 15.72
N LEU A 142 -8.22 -28.24 15.12
CA LEU A 142 -9.29 -28.73 14.23
C LEU A 142 -8.75 -29.35 12.94
N TYR A 143 -7.69 -28.79 12.36
CA TYR A 143 -7.03 -29.34 11.18
C TYR A 143 -6.34 -30.67 11.47
N GLU A 144 -5.68 -30.82 12.62
CA GLU A 144 -5.10 -32.09 13.06
C GLU A 144 -6.20 -33.14 13.27
N GLN A 145 -7.31 -32.76 13.91
CA GLN A 145 -8.47 -33.63 14.06
C GLN A 145 -9.07 -34.05 12.73
N TRP A 146 -9.24 -33.12 11.78
CA TRP A 146 -9.75 -33.42 10.44
C TRP A 146 -8.77 -34.30 9.65
N SER A 147 -7.47 -33.99 9.69
CA SER A 147 -6.42 -34.73 8.99
C SER A 147 -6.22 -36.15 9.54
N ALA A 148 -6.58 -36.38 10.81
CA ALA A 148 -6.56 -37.70 11.42
C ALA A 148 -7.76 -38.57 10.99
N GLN A 149 -8.79 -37.99 10.36
CA GLN A 149 -9.91 -38.76 9.84
C GLN A 149 -9.52 -39.43 8.52
N PRO A 150 -9.78 -40.75 8.36
CA PRO A 150 -9.60 -41.39 7.08
C PRO A 150 -10.55 -40.75 6.03
N PRO A 151 -10.13 -40.66 4.76
CA PRO A 151 -10.98 -40.09 3.72
C PRO A 151 -12.31 -40.87 3.64
N PRO A 152 -13.44 -40.20 3.37
CA PRO A 152 -14.73 -40.86 3.29
C PRO A 152 -14.70 -41.95 2.21
N VAL A 153 -15.07 -43.16 2.59
CA VAL A 153 -15.14 -44.31 1.68
C VAL A 153 -16.28 -44.05 0.69
N LYS A 154 -15.97 -44.08 -0.61
CA LYS A 154 -16.93 -43.86 -1.71
C LYS A 154 -17.95 -44.99 -1.79
#